data_AF-A0A969STJ8-F1
#
_entry.id   AF-A0A969STJ8-F1
#
_cell.length_a   1.000
_cell.length_b   1.000
_cell.length_c   1.000
_cell.angle_alpha   90.00
_cell.angle_beta   90.00
_cell.angle_gamma   90.00
#
_symmetry.space_group_name_H-M   'P 1'
#
loop_
_entity.id
_entity.type
_entity.pdbx_description
1 polymer ?
#
loop_
_entity_poly.entity_id
_entity_poly.type
_entity_poly.pdbx_seq_one_letter_code
_entity_poly.pdbx_strand_id
1 'polypeptide(L)'
;NLWKEVEKYFQLHYCIPQRLTQTLNQRGLLYADTSGSAVFLARNLSFEVTGAYLYSLQTTANGFSLYPGSKRSAGWFHLSMGKSSDNPITTAMLTASPIESLSLAILNAPHTHRTLYLSIDRIHSLNIAEHYVCVPTDFLKNVPNIVIAMPDKNLAAIQKLLPGATKLQPRTTWNEELQQRQGATNYAALE
;
A
#
# COMPACT_ATOMS: atom_id res chain seq x y z
N ASN A 1 1.25 -24.22 7.78
CA ASN A 1 2.28 -23.17 7.95
C ASN A 1 1.62 -21.91 7.45
N LEU A 2 1.12 -21.08 8.38
CA LEU A 2 0.22 -19.96 8.07
C LEU A 2 0.83 -18.96 7.09
N TRP A 3 2.16 -18.77 7.14
CA TRP A 3 2.85 -17.91 6.18
C TRP A 3 2.71 -18.42 4.73
N LYS A 4 2.87 -19.73 4.50
CA LYS A 4 2.73 -20.31 3.15
C LYS A 4 1.30 -20.13 2.60
N GLU A 5 0.30 -20.19 3.47
CA GLU A 5 -1.10 -19.96 3.11
C GLU A 5 -1.33 -18.51 2.71
N VAL A 6 -0.83 -17.56 3.51
CA VAL A 6 -0.84 -16.12 3.18
C VAL A 6 -0.12 -15.85 1.86
N GLU A 7 1.10 -16.34 1.70
CA GLU A 7 1.89 -16.18 0.49
C GLU A 7 1.14 -16.68 -0.75
N LYS A 8 0.60 -17.91 -0.69
CA LYS A 8 -0.16 -18.51 -1.79
C LYS A 8 -1.44 -17.72 -2.10
N TYR A 9 -2.12 -17.23 -1.07
CA TYR A 9 -3.33 -16.44 -1.24
C TYR A 9 -3.06 -15.15 -2.03
N PHE A 10 -2.01 -14.40 -1.69
CA PHE A 10 -1.66 -13.17 -2.42
C PHE A 10 -1.21 -13.41 -3.86
N GLN A 11 -0.57 -14.55 -4.13
CA GLN A 11 -0.23 -14.91 -5.50
C GLN A 11 -1.49 -15.20 -6.33
N LEU A 12 -2.39 -16.03 -5.79
CA LEU A 12 -3.57 -16.50 -6.52
C LEU A 12 -4.68 -15.45 -6.66
N HIS A 13 -4.92 -14.66 -5.62
CA HIS A 13 -6.04 -13.72 -5.57
C HIS A 13 -5.66 -12.28 -5.89
N TYR A 14 -4.37 -11.94 -5.80
CA TYR A 14 -3.90 -10.55 -5.93
C TYR A 14 -2.76 -10.39 -6.95
N CYS A 15 -2.34 -11.46 -7.63
CA CYS A 15 -1.26 -11.41 -8.63
C CYS A 15 0.07 -10.82 -8.10
N ILE A 16 0.29 -10.89 -6.77
CA ILE A 16 1.51 -10.36 -6.15
C ILE A 16 2.61 -11.42 -6.27
N PRO A 17 3.77 -11.11 -6.90
CA PRO A 17 4.82 -12.09 -7.13
C PRO A 17 5.39 -12.67 -5.83
N GLN A 18 5.68 -13.97 -5.85
CA GLN A 18 6.26 -14.69 -4.72
C GLN A 18 7.51 -14.02 -4.17
N ARG A 19 8.42 -13.60 -5.04
CA ARG A 19 9.66 -12.94 -4.65
C ARG A 19 9.41 -11.66 -3.83
N LEU A 20 8.36 -10.91 -4.19
CA LEU A 20 7.96 -9.70 -3.47
C LEU A 20 7.39 -10.05 -2.09
N THR A 21 6.46 -11.01 -2.01
CA THR A 21 5.89 -11.44 -0.72
C THR A 21 6.96 -11.99 0.22
N GLN A 22 7.92 -12.77 -0.28
CA GLN A 22 9.05 -13.28 0.51
C GLN A 22 9.94 -12.16 1.02
N THR A 23 10.27 -11.19 0.15
CA THR A 23 11.09 -10.04 0.55
C THR A 23 10.40 -9.22 1.65
N LEU A 24 9.08 -9.01 1.53
CA LEU A 24 8.31 -8.31 2.57
C LEU A 24 8.29 -9.08 3.88
N ASN A 25 8.19 -10.41 3.83
CA ASN A 25 8.21 -11.25 5.03
C ASN A 25 9.56 -11.28 5.73
N GLN A 26 10.64 -11.43 4.97
CA GLN A 26 12.01 -11.34 5.49
C GLN A 26 12.28 -9.99 6.16
N ARG A 27 11.64 -8.92 5.68
CA ARG A 27 11.72 -7.57 6.24
C ARG A 27 10.70 -7.29 7.35
N GLY A 28 9.87 -8.27 7.73
CA GLY A 28 8.82 -8.11 8.73
C GLY A 28 7.66 -7.20 8.32
N LEU A 29 7.56 -6.82 7.04
CA LEU A 29 6.53 -5.89 6.53
C LEU A 29 5.22 -6.59 6.18
N LEU A 30 5.26 -7.90 5.90
CA LEU A 30 4.10 -8.74 5.63
C LEU A 30 4.31 -10.11 6.28
N TYR A 31 3.42 -10.53 7.17
CA TYR A 31 3.49 -11.85 7.81
C TYR A 31 2.09 -12.41 8.10
N ALA A 32 2.02 -13.67 8.53
CA ALA A 32 0.79 -14.29 8.99
C ALA A 32 0.71 -14.20 10.52
N ASP A 33 -0.43 -13.77 11.07
CA ASP A 33 -0.68 -13.90 12.50
C ASP A 33 -1.12 -15.32 12.87
N THR A 34 -1.39 -15.55 14.16
CA THR A 34 -1.84 -16.85 14.68
C THR A 34 -3.24 -17.26 14.22
N SER A 35 -4.04 -16.33 13.69
CA SER A 35 -5.36 -16.61 13.10
C SER A 35 -5.28 -16.95 11.61
N GLY A 36 -4.09 -16.84 11.01
CA GLY A 36 -3.90 -16.98 9.56
C GLY A 36 -4.26 -15.72 8.78
N SER A 37 -4.48 -14.59 9.45
CA SER A 37 -4.67 -13.29 8.80
C SER A 37 -3.35 -12.72 8.33
N ALA A 38 -3.38 -11.98 7.22
CA ALA A 38 -2.22 -11.26 6.72
C ALA A 38 -2.05 -9.94 7.46
N VAL A 39 -0.85 -9.72 8.00
CA VAL A 39 -0.48 -8.55 8.78
C VAL A 39 0.50 -7.71 7.99
N PHE A 40 0.11 -6.47 7.68
CA PHE A 40 0.96 -5.48 7.03
C PHE A 40 1.43 -4.46 8.06
N LEU A 41 2.73 -4.40 8.29
CA LEU A 41 3.30 -3.58 9.35
C LEU A 41 3.15 -2.08 9.02
N ALA A 42 2.57 -1.32 9.95
CA ALA A 42 2.53 0.13 9.88
C ALA A 42 3.71 0.72 10.66
N ARG A 43 4.41 1.66 10.02
CA ARG A 43 5.58 2.31 10.60
C ARG A 43 5.64 3.78 10.24
N ASN A 44 6.28 4.58 11.07
CA ASN A 44 6.58 5.96 10.72
C ASN A 44 7.68 6.02 9.65
N LEU A 45 8.06 7.23 9.22
CA LEU A 45 9.10 7.43 8.21
C LEU A 45 10.52 7.18 8.74
N SER A 46 10.69 7.10 10.06
CA SER A 46 11.90 6.64 10.76
C SER A 46 11.93 5.11 10.97
N PHE A 47 10.96 4.39 10.40
CA PHE A 47 10.80 2.94 10.49
C PHE A 47 10.40 2.37 11.86
N GLU A 48 10.01 3.20 12.81
CA GLU A 48 9.47 2.74 14.09
C GLU A 48 8.04 2.18 13.88
N VAL A 49 7.76 1.04 14.49
CA VAL A 49 6.46 0.39 14.38
C VAL A 49 5.40 1.18 15.14
N THR A 50 4.29 1.50 14.46
CA THR A 50 3.18 2.26 15.04
C THR A 50 1.86 1.52 15.00
N GLY A 51 1.83 0.33 14.39
CA GLY A 51 0.64 -0.51 14.29
C GLY A 51 0.76 -1.54 13.17
N ALA A 52 -0.38 -2.10 12.77
CA ALA A 52 -0.47 -2.97 11.62
C ALA A 52 -1.87 -3.00 11.02
N TYR A 53 -1.94 -3.22 9.71
CA TYR A 53 -3.16 -3.49 8.98
C TYR A 53 -3.39 -4.99 8.92
N LEU A 54 -4.61 -5.41 9.21
CA LEU A 54 -5.02 -6.81 9.22
C LEU A 54 -5.97 -7.07 8.07
N TYR A 55 -5.63 -8.07 7.27
CA TYR A 55 -6.45 -8.58 6.19
C TYR A 55 -6.79 -10.04 6.48
N SER A 56 -8.08 -10.33 6.73
CA SER A 56 -8.53 -11.70 6.96
C SER A 56 -8.71 -12.41 5.62
N LEU A 57 -8.14 -13.61 5.52
CA LEU A 57 -8.28 -14.47 4.33
C LEU A 57 -9.61 -15.24 4.32
N GLN A 58 -10.31 -15.29 5.46
CA GLN A 58 -11.51 -16.09 5.66
C GLN A 58 -12.80 -15.29 5.46
N THR A 59 -12.74 -13.96 5.59
CA THR A 59 -13.92 -13.10 5.45
C THR A 59 -14.09 -12.65 4.00
N THR A 60 -15.32 -12.67 3.51
CA THR A 60 -15.69 -12.11 2.19
C THR A 60 -15.79 -10.59 2.19
N ALA A 61 -15.74 -9.96 3.36
CA ALA A 61 -15.62 -8.52 3.49
C ALA A 61 -14.20 -8.11 3.05
N ASN A 62 -14.06 -7.70 1.79
CA ASN A 62 -12.82 -7.17 1.21
C ASN A 62 -12.44 -5.87 1.94
N GLY A 63 -11.73 -5.97 3.07
CA GLY A 63 -11.43 -4.83 3.91
C GLY A 63 -10.27 -5.06 4.87
N PHE A 64 -9.62 -3.96 5.23
CA PHE A 64 -8.57 -3.95 6.26
C PHE A 64 -9.16 -3.51 7.60
N SER A 65 -8.84 -4.26 8.64
CA SER A 65 -8.95 -3.78 10.02
C SER A 65 -7.56 -3.36 10.53
N LEU A 66 -7.49 -2.80 11.74
CA LEU A 66 -6.21 -2.48 12.37
C LEU A 66 -6.00 -3.35 13.60
N TYR A 67 -4.74 -3.71 13.83
CA TYR A 67 -4.35 -4.38 15.06
C TYR A 67 -4.62 -3.45 16.28
N PRO A 68 -5.12 -3.97 17.42
CA PRO A 68 -5.35 -3.18 18.61
C PRO A 68 -4.13 -2.34 19.02
N GLY A 69 -4.34 -1.07 19.36
CA GLY A 69 -3.26 -0.14 19.72
C GLY A 69 -2.55 0.53 18.55
N SER A 70 -2.91 0.22 17.30
CA SER A 70 -2.37 0.90 16.11
C SER A 70 -2.72 2.39 16.09
N LYS A 71 -1.74 3.23 15.72
CA LYS A 71 -1.86 4.70 15.64
C LYS A 71 -1.85 5.18 14.19
N ARG A 72 -3.03 5.40 13.60
CA ARG A 72 -3.21 5.88 12.21
C ARG A 72 -2.55 7.24 11.91
N SER A 73 -2.43 8.08 12.93
CA SER A 73 -1.78 9.39 12.81
C SER A 73 -0.26 9.34 12.91
N ALA A 74 0.32 8.20 13.32
CA ALA A 74 1.74 8.08 13.62
C ALA A 74 2.51 7.26 12.57
N GLY A 75 1.84 6.40 11.80
CA GLY A 75 2.53 5.65 10.75
C GLY A 75 1.59 4.92 9.80
N TRP A 76 2.20 4.38 8.75
CA TRP A 76 1.52 3.86 7.57
C TRP A 76 2.20 2.60 7.08
N PHE A 77 1.49 1.82 6.26
CA PHE A 77 2.18 0.82 5.46
C PHE A 77 2.87 1.54 4.31
N HIS A 78 4.17 1.32 4.17
CA HIS A 78 4.94 1.91 3.08
C HIS A 78 6.16 1.09 2.68
N LEU A 79 6.46 1.16 1.38
CA LEU A 79 7.66 0.60 0.78
C LEU A 79 8.24 1.55 -0.26
N SER A 80 9.52 1.40 -0.56
CA SER A 80 10.17 2.14 -1.64
C SER A 80 10.73 1.16 -2.67
N MET A 81 10.57 1.51 -3.94
CA MET A 81 11.08 0.76 -5.08
C MET A 81 12.03 1.62 -5.94
N GLY A 82 12.86 0.97 -6.77
CA GLY A 82 13.82 1.62 -7.65
C GLY A 82 15.22 1.72 -7.04
N LYS A 83 15.86 2.89 -7.17
CA LYS A 83 17.24 3.14 -6.76
C LYS A 83 17.52 2.81 -5.27
N SER A 84 18.81 2.71 -4.91
CA SER A 84 19.30 2.46 -3.54
C SER A 84 18.68 3.40 -2.50
N SER A 85 18.66 2.98 -1.24
CA SER A 85 18.20 3.76 -0.07
C SER A 85 18.88 5.12 0.07
N ASP A 86 20.09 5.28 -0.48
CA ASP A 86 20.88 6.52 -0.41
C ASP A 86 20.37 7.59 -1.38
N ASN A 87 19.54 7.21 -2.36
CA ASN A 87 18.92 8.18 -3.26
C ASN A 87 17.71 8.83 -2.56
N PRO A 88 17.44 10.12 -2.74
CA PRO A 88 16.23 10.73 -2.21
C PRO A 88 14.98 10.12 -2.89
N ILE A 89 13.86 10.12 -2.18
CA ILE A 89 12.55 9.80 -2.77
C ILE A 89 12.17 10.94 -3.72
N THR A 90 12.03 10.64 -5.00
CA THR A 90 11.65 11.64 -6.02
C THR A 90 10.16 11.61 -6.34
N THR A 91 9.50 10.50 -6.02
CA THR A 91 8.08 10.29 -6.29
C THR A 91 7.40 9.60 -5.11
N ALA A 92 6.23 10.09 -4.70
CA ALA A 92 5.37 9.45 -3.72
C ALA A 92 4.01 9.13 -4.35
N MET A 93 3.64 7.85 -4.32
CA MET A 93 2.36 7.31 -4.78
C MET A 93 1.50 7.02 -3.55
N LEU A 94 0.44 7.80 -3.37
CA LEU A 94 -0.50 7.64 -2.25
C LEU A 94 -1.62 6.70 -2.68
N THR A 95 -1.80 5.57 -2.00
CA THR A 95 -2.80 4.54 -2.35
C THR A 95 -3.82 4.30 -1.23
N ALA A 96 -4.90 3.58 -1.51
CA ALA A 96 -5.99 3.37 -0.55
C ALA A 96 -5.72 2.26 0.49
N SER A 97 -4.77 1.35 0.23
CA SER A 97 -4.51 0.19 1.10
C SER A 97 -3.13 -0.42 0.84
N PRO A 98 -2.64 -1.31 1.72
CA PRO A 98 -1.40 -2.05 1.47
C PRO A 98 -1.38 -2.83 0.15
N ILE A 99 -2.49 -3.49 -0.20
CA ILE A 99 -2.62 -4.25 -1.45
C ILE A 99 -2.55 -3.32 -2.66
N GLU A 100 -3.18 -2.16 -2.59
CA GLU A 100 -3.13 -1.17 -3.67
C GLU A 100 -1.71 -0.60 -3.85
N SER A 101 -0.98 -0.37 -2.75
CA SER A 101 0.45 0.00 -2.79
C SER A 101 1.30 -1.05 -3.49
N LEU A 102 1.10 -2.32 -3.17
CA LEU A 102 1.86 -3.41 -3.80
C LEU A 102 1.49 -3.56 -5.28
N SER A 103 0.20 -3.49 -5.60
CA SER A 103 -0.29 -3.65 -6.97
C SER A 103 0.22 -2.56 -7.88
N LEU A 104 0.15 -1.30 -7.43
CA LEU A 104 0.67 -0.17 -8.20
C LEU A 104 2.21 -0.19 -8.30
N ALA A 105 2.91 -0.69 -7.28
CA ALA A 105 4.34 -0.91 -7.37
C ALA A 105 4.68 -1.90 -8.49
N ILE A 106 3.96 -3.01 -8.60
CA ILE A 106 4.15 -3.99 -9.67
C ILE A 106 3.81 -3.40 -11.04
N LEU A 107 2.70 -2.66 -11.16
CA LEU A 107 2.28 -2.04 -12.42
C LEU A 107 3.30 -1.01 -12.95
N ASN A 108 3.96 -0.28 -12.06
CA ASN A 108 4.96 0.74 -12.38
C ASN A 108 6.36 0.18 -12.65
N ALA A 109 6.55 -1.14 -12.59
CA ALA A 109 7.82 -1.74 -12.99
C ALA A 109 8.04 -1.61 -14.51
N PRO A 110 9.29 -1.39 -14.97
CA PRO A 110 10.51 -1.21 -14.18
C PRO A 110 10.63 0.19 -13.54
N HIS A 111 11.12 0.25 -12.31
CA HIS A 111 11.30 1.52 -11.58
C HIS A 111 12.62 2.20 -11.95
N THR A 112 12.55 3.35 -12.61
CA THR A 112 13.72 4.15 -13.02
C THR A 112 14.17 5.16 -11.96
N HIS A 113 13.30 5.49 -11.00
CA HIS A 113 13.53 6.46 -9.93
C HIS A 113 13.05 5.92 -8.59
N ARG A 114 13.56 6.48 -7.48
CA ARG A 114 13.19 6.03 -6.14
C ARG A 114 11.78 6.51 -5.81
N THR A 115 10.85 5.56 -5.74
CA THR A 115 9.42 5.82 -5.58
C THR A 115 8.92 5.24 -4.25
N LEU A 116 8.29 6.08 -3.44
CA LEU A 116 7.58 5.68 -2.23
C LEU A 116 6.14 5.29 -2.58
N TYR A 117 5.71 4.11 -2.14
CA TYR A 117 4.31 3.69 -2.15
C TYR A 117 3.80 3.74 -0.72
N LEU A 118 2.82 4.61 -0.48
CA LEU A 118 2.33 4.94 0.86
C LEU A 118 0.83 4.72 0.92
N SER A 119 0.41 3.78 1.76
CA SER A 119 -1.01 3.50 1.98
C SER A 119 -1.62 4.51 2.95
N ILE A 120 -2.61 5.25 2.47
CA ILE A 120 -3.38 6.21 3.24
C ILE A 120 -4.78 5.63 3.44
N ASP A 121 -5.03 5.18 4.67
CA ASP A 121 -6.30 4.63 5.06
C ASP A 121 -7.28 5.74 5.52
N ARG A 122 -8.56 5.39 5.48
CA ARG A 122 -9.63 6.26 6.01
C ARG A 122 -9.81 6.03 7.49
N ILE A 123 -9.86 7.12 8.25
CA ILE A 123 -10.40 7.08 9.61
C ILE A 123 -11.91 7.32 9.51
N HIS A 124 -12.70 6.27 9.63
CA HIS A 124 -14.13 6.42 9.93
C HIS A 124 -14.25 6.77 11.41
N SER A 125 -14.39 8.07 11.72
CA SER A 125 -14.82 8.48 13.04
C SER A 125 -16.34 8.35 13.09
N LEU A 126 -16.86 7.42 13.88
CA LEU A 126 -18.31 7.18 14.03
C LEU A 126 -19.06 8.39 14.62
N ASN A 127 -18.34 9.38 15.16
CA ASN A 127 -18.91 10.52 15.89
C ASN A 127 -18.61 11.88 15.26
N ILE A 128 -18.04 11.93 14.06
CA ILE A 128 -17.79 13.20 13.35
C ILE A 128 -18.23 13.01 11.90
N ALA A 129 -19.11 13.88 11.42
CA ALA A 129 -19.53 13.91 10.01
C ALA A 129 -18.36 14.18 9.02
N GLU A 130 -17.16 14.46 9.55
CA GLU A 130 -15.95 14.72 8.80
C GLU A 130 -15.06 13.47 8.73
N HIS A 131 -14.75 13.05 7.50
CA HIS A 131 -13.74 12.04 7.24
C HIS A 131 -12.36 12.70 7.37
N TYR A 132 -11.53 12.22 8.31
CA TYR A 132 -10.16 12.70 8.47
C TYR A 132 -9.17 11.74 7.79
N VAL A 133 -8.17 12.33 7.15
CA VAL A 133 -7.09 11.62 6.43
C VAL A 133 -5.77 12.01 7.09
N CYS A 134 -5.01 11.02 7.57
CA CYS A 134 -3.70 11.24 8.16
C CYS A 134 -2.61 10.99 7.12
N VAL A 135 -1.81 12.02 6.85
CA VAL A 135 -0.80 12.03 5.80
C VAL A 135 0.46 12.70 6.36
N PRO A 136 1.68 12.19 6.09
CA PRO A 136 2.92 12.81 6.55
C PRO A 136 3.27 14.05 5.72
N THR A 137 2.52 15.14 5.90
CA THR A 137 2.61 16.34 5.06
C THR A 137 3.99 16.98 5.07
N ASP A 138 4.67 17.00 6.22
CA ASP A 138 5.98 17.67 6.36
C ASP A 138 7.05 16.98 5.53
N PHE A 139 6.98 15.65 5.42
CA PHE A 139 7.82 14.89 4.51
C PHE A 139 7.38 15.09 3.06
N LEU A 140 6.08 14.90 2.77
CA LEU A 140 5.60 14.86 1.38
C LEU A 140 5.75 16.20 0.66
N LYS A 141 5.66 17.34 1.35
CA LYS A 141 5.90 18.67 0.75
C LYS A 141 7.31 18.81 0.14
N ASN A 142 8.27 17.99 0.59
CA ASN A 142 9.64 17.98 0.08
C ASN A 142 9.85 16.94 -1.04
N VAL A 143 8.84 16.11 -1.35
CA VAL A 143 8.92 15.14 -2.44
C VAL A 143 8.55 15.85 -3.76
N PRO A 144 9.41 15.79 -4.79
CA PRO A 144 9.17 16.52 -6.04
C PRO A 144 7.86 16.16 -6.74
N ASN A 145 7.53 14.86 -6.80
CA ASN A 145 6.34 14.38 -7.48
C ASN A 145 5.44 13.63 -6.50
N ILE A 146 4.27 14.19 -6.19
CA ILE A 146 3.27 13.54 -5.35
C ILE A 146 2.10 13.16 -6.23
N VAL A 147 1.71 11.88 -6.21
CA VAL A 147 0.60 11.35 -6.98
C VAL A 147 -0.43 10.75 -6.02
N ILE A 148 -1.66 11.25 -6.09
CA ILE A 148 -2.81 10.68 -5.39
C ILE A 148 -3.37 9.57 -6.28
N ALA A 149 -2.91 8.35 -6.00
CA ALA A 149 -3.20 7.13 -6.74
C ALA A 149 -4.33 6.32 -6.08
N MET A 150 -5.50 6.92 -5.90
CA MET A 150 -6.64 6.27 -5.22
C MET A 150 -8.00 6.87 -5.65
N PRO A 151 -9.13 6.20 -5.37
CA PRO A 151 -10.46 6.71 -5.72
C PRO A 151 -10.79 8.08 -5.10
N ASP A 152 -11.69 8.81 -5.76
CA ASP A 152 -12.07 10.22 -5.48
C ASP A 152 -12.44 10.53 -4.02
N LYS A 153 -12.95 9.52 -3.32
CA LYS A 153 -13.51 9.69 -1.98
C LYS A 153 -12.55 10.40 -1.00
N ASN A 154 -11.23 10.18 -1.11
CA ASN A 154 -10.21 10.83 -0.26
C ASN A 154 -9.54 12.05 -0.89
N LEU A 155 -9.82 12.29 -2.17
CA LEU A 155 -9.02 13.16 -2.99
C LEU A 155 -9.09 14.62 -2.55
N ALA A 156 -10.28 15.12 -2.26
CA ALA A 156 -10.46 16.51 -1.83
C ALA A 156 -9.71 16.83 -0.52
N ALA A 157 -9.76 15.92 0.45
CA ALA A 157 -9.06 16.07 1.73
C ALA A 157 -7.54 16.06 1.54
N ILE A 158 -7.01 15.12 0.74
CA ILE A 158 -5.57 15.02 0.47
C ILE A 158 -5.09 16.21 -0.35
N GLN A 159 -5.84 16.65 -1.37
CA GLN A 159 -5.48 17.81 -2.20
C GLN A 159 -5.41 19.10 -1.39
N LYS A 160 -6.28 19.27 -0.38
CA LYS A 160 -6.22 20.42 0.53
C LYS A 160 -4.91 20.43 1.33
N LEU A 161 -4.40 19.26 1.73
CA LEU A 161 -3.14 19.12 2.45
C LEU A 161 -1.91 19.23 1.54
N LEU A 162 -2.04 18.78 0.29
CA LEU A 162 -0.98 18.66 -0.70
C LEU A 162 -1.45 19.25 -2.04
N PRO A 163 -1.53 20.60 -2.16
CA PRO A 163 -2.14 21.25 -3.33
C PRO A 163 -1.39 21.00 -4.64
N GLY A 164 -0.09 20.73 -4.58
CA GLY A 164 0.74 20.38 -5.75
C GLY A 164 0.67 18.92 -6.19
N ALA A 165 -0.10 18.06 -5.51
CA ALA A 165 -0.20 16.67 -5.88
C ALA A 165 -1.03 16.48 -7.16
N THR A 166 -0.59 15.56 -8.02
CA THR A 166 -1.30 15.16 -9.23
C THR A 166 -2.23 13.98 -8.96
N LYS A 167 -3.22 13.79 -9.83
CA LYS A 167 -4.25 12.77 -9.69
C LYS A 167 -3.98 11.64 -10.67
N LEU A 168 -4.06 10.40 -10.19
CA LEU A 168 -4.00 9.21 -11.03
C LEU A 168 -5.02 8.21 -10.50
N GLN A 169 -6.10 7.96 -11.21
CA GLN A 169 -7.16 7.10 -10.69
C GLN A 169 -7.17 5.75 -11.39
N PRO A 170 -7.35 4.65 -10.64
CA PRO A 170 -7.64 3.37 -11.27
C PRO A 170 -9.05 3.42 -11.87
N ARG A 171 -9.28 2.65 -12.95
CA ARG A 171 -10.61 2.41 -13.49
C ARG A 171 -11.51 1.67 -12.51
N THR A 172 -10.92 0.76 -11.73
CA THR A 172 -11.60 0.03 -10.66
C THR A 172 -10.76 0.03 -9.37
N THR A 173 -9.74 -0.81 -9.30
CA THR A 173 -8.67 -0.82 -8.29
C THR A 173 -7.34 -1.10 -8.98
N TRP A 174 -6.22 -0.70 -8.39
CA TRP A 174 -4.92 -1.03 -8.95
C TRP A 174 -4.68 -2.54 -8.98
N ASN A 175 -5.23 -3.26 -8.02
CA ASN A 175 -5.12 -4.71 -8.04
C ASN A 175 -5.91 -5.36 -9.19
N GLU A 176 -7.15 -4.93 -9.43
CA GLU A 176 -7.92 -5.45 -10.56
C GLU A 176 -7.25 -5.10 -11.90
N GLU A 177 -6.67 -3.90 -12.03
CA GLU A 177 -5.85 -3.55 -13.20
C GLU A 177 -4.63 -4.46 -13.34
N LEU A 178 -3.95 -4.79 -12.24
CA LEU A 178 -2.84 -5.75 -12.25
C LEU A 178 -3.31 -7.14 -12.71
N GLN A 179 -4.44 -7.62 -12.19
CA GLN A 179 -5.01 -8.91 -12.59
C GLN A 179 -5.39 -8.93 -14.06
N GLN A 180 -5.99 -7.85 -14.58
CA GLN A 180 -6.32 -7.71 -16.00
C GLN A 180 -5.07 -7.71 -16.86
N ARG A 181 -4.01 -6.99 -16.47
CA ARG A 181 -2.74 -6.99 -17.18
C ARG A 181 -2.13 -8.38 -17.19
N GLN A 182 -2.06 -9.08 -16.06
CA GLN A 182 -1.50 -10.44 -16.01
C GLN A 182 -2.37 -11.47 -16.72
N GLY A 183 -3.69 -11.37 -16.63
CA GLY A 183 -4.63 -12.23 -17.38
C GLY A 183 -4.53 -12.01 -18.89
N ALA A 184 -4.24 -10.77 -19.33
CA ALA A 184 -3.91 -10.46 -20.72
C ALA A 184 -2.49 -10.87 -21.12
N THR A 185 -1.59 -11.12 -20.16
CA THR A 185 -0.20 -11.56 -20.38
C THR A 185 0.01 -13.07 -20.15
N ASN A 186 -1.06 -13.87 -20.08
CA ASN A 186 -0.91 -15.31 -20.33
C ASN A 186 -0.27 -15.45 -21.73
N TYR A 187 1.02 -15.81 -21.77
CA TYR A 187 1.98 -15.87 -22.90
C TYR A 187 3.09 -14.80 -23.01
N ALA A 188 3.57 -14.22 -21.91
CA ALA A 188 4.98 -13.80 -21.91
C ALA A 188 5.62 -14.05 -20.53
N ALA A 189 6.43 -15.10 -20.47
CA ALA A 189 7.30 -15.39 -19.35
C ALA A 189 8.21 -14.18 -19.07
N LEU A 190 8.24 -13.73 -17.82
CA LEU A 190 9.32 -12.91 -17.30
C LEU A 190 10.39 -13.89 -16.80
N GLU A 191 11.30 -14.27 -17.71
CA GLU A 191 12.65 -14.73 -17.36
C GLU A 191 13.46 -13.59 -16.72
#